data_AF-A0A9D7R8L7-F1
#
_entry.id   AF-A0A9D7R8L7-F1
#
_cell.length_a   1.000
_cell.length_b   1.000
_cell.length_c   1.000
_cell.angle_alpha   90.00
_cell.angle_beta   90.00
_cell.angle_gamma   90.00
#
_symmetry.space_group_name_H-M   'P 1'
#
loop_
_entity.id
_entity.type
_entity.pdbx_description
1 polymer ?
#
loop_
_entity_poly.entity_id
_entity_poly.type
_entity_poly.pdbx_seq_one_letter_code
_entity_poly.pdbx_strand_id
1 'polypeptide(L)'
;MAPTDRAVRVDAASVVWSKGGAADLSGYWSSRELRGPLASAVRRLHYWFEADGRFTGAALLEGPPLAFEVLSGVWSFDAEGRLLLGEDAEPAQLEKAAELLRLTGSDGVVVLEREELR
;
A
#
# COMPACT_ATOMS: atom_id res chain seq x y z
N MET A 1 -12.04 35.04 2.29
CA MET A 1 -11.70 34.34 3.54
C MET A 1 -11.74 32.84 3.22
N ALA A 2 -10.55 32.22 3.19
CA ALA A 2 -10.20 30.78 3.10
C ALA A 2 -10.74 29.90 1.93
N PRO A 3 -10.06 28.79 1.55
CA PRO A 3 -8.82 28.24 2.12
C PRO A 3 -7.69 28.04 1.08
N THR A 4 -6.47 28.46 1.42
CA THR A 4 -5.25 27.92 0.80
C THR A 4 -4.67 26.92 1.78
N ASP A 5 -5.39 25.82 1.98
CA ASP A 5 -4.86 24.67 2.71
C ASP A 5 -4.08 23.83 1.69
N ARG A 6 -2.90 24.33 1.30
CA ARG A 6 -1.91 23.48 0.64
C ARG A 6 -1.43 22.53 1.71
N ALA A 7 -2.09 21.38 1.82
CA ALA A 7 -1.60 20.24 2.57
C ALA A 7 -0.12 20.08 2.21
N VAL A 8 0.75 20.36 3.19
CA VAL A 8 2.18 20.15 3.07
C VAL A 8 2.34 18.64 2.92
N ARG A 9 2.42 18.17 1.68
CA ARG A 9 2.76 16.79 1.37
C ARG A 9 4.16 16.58 1.94
N VAL A 10 4.23 15.88 3.07
CA VAL A 10 5.48 15.51 3.75
C VAL A 10 6.48 15.03 2.70
N ASP A 11 7.62 15.69 2.61
CA ASP A 11 8.67 15.33 1.64
C ASP A 11 9.13 13.91 1.95
N ALA A 12 9.02 13.00 0.97
CA ALA A 12 9.34 11.59 1.12
C ALA A 12 10.79 11.36 1.60
N ALA A 13 11.69 12.32 1.33
CA ALA A 13 13.09 12.29 1.76
C ALA A 13 13.28 12.44 3.29
N SER A 14 12.30 13.01 3.98
CA SER A 14 12.34 13.23 5.44
C SER A 14 11.64 12.12 6.26
N VAL A 15 11.08 11.12 5.58
CA VAL A 15 10.30 10.07 6.25
C VAL A 15 11.22 9.07 6.93
N VAL A 16 11.10 8.96 8.25
CA VAL A 16 11.79 7.95 9.05
C VAL A 16 10.91 6.70 9.11
N TRP A 17 11.38 5.63 8.48
CA TRP A 17 10.69 4.35 8.43
C TRP A 17 11.06 3.48 9.63
N SER A 18 10.07 2.79 10.19
CA SER A 18 10.28 1.72 11.17
C SER A 18 9.62 0.43 10.71
N LYS A 19 10.03 -0.73 11.25
CA LYS A 19 9.34 -2.00 11.00
C LYS A 19 7.85 -1.86 11.32
N GLY A 20 7.00 -2.23 10.37
CA GLY A 20 5.55 -2.27 10.56
C GLY A 20 5.07 -3.66 10.98
N GLY A 21 3.84 -3.74 11.46
CA GLY A 21 3.19 -5.01 11.82
C GLY A 21 1.68 -4.98 11.62
N ALA A 22 1.01 -6.04 12.08
CA ALA A 22 -0.43 -6.22 11.93
C ALA A 22 -1.28 -5.02 12.43
N ALA A 23 -0.86 -4.40 13.54
CA ALA A 23 -1.56 -3.24 14.12
C ALA A 23 -1.52 -1.99 13.21
N ASP A 24 -0.58 -1.91 12.27
CA ASP A 24 -0.43 -0.77 11.36
C ASP A 24 -1.21 -0.95 10.05
N LEU A 25 -1.66 -2.17 9.73
CA LEU A 25 -2.24 -2.52 8.42
C LEU A 25 -3.71 -2.12 8.27
N SER A 26 -4.53 -2.26 9.32
CA SER A 26 -5.99 -2.18 9.20
C SER A 26 -6.46 -0.85 8.59
N GLY A 27 -7.51 -0.86 7.77
CA GLY A 27 -8.10 0.33 7.17
C GLY A 27 -7.84 0.47 5.68
N TYR A 28 -8.16 1.66 5.16
CA TYR A 28 -8.08 1.96 3.73
C TYR A 28 -6.79 2.69 3.36
N TRP A 29 -6.19 2.25 2.26
CA TRP A 29 -4.90 2.70 1.78
C TRP A 29 -4.93 2.89 0.26
N SER A 30 -4.28 3.95 -0.22
CA SER A 30 -4.08 4.20 -1.65
C SER A 30 -2.59 4.35 -1.95
N SER A 31 -2.14 3.91 -3.12
CA SER A 31 -0.76 4.15 -3.55
C SER A 31 -0.51 5.65 -3.70
N ARG A 32 0.50 6.13 -2.98
CA ARG A 32 1.13 7.42 -3.15
C ARG A 32 2.30 7.35 -4.11
N GLU A 33 3.05 6.25 -4.08
CA GLU A 33 4.22 6.03 -4.93
C GLU A 33 4.37 4.56 -5.32
N LEU A 34 4.78 4.32 -6.56
CA LEU A 34 5.10 3.01 -7.12
C LEU A 34 6.49 3.08 -7.76
N ARG A 35 7.37 2.13 -7.45
CA ARG A 35 8.71 2.01 -8.04
C ARG A 35 8.99 0.57 -8.43
N GLY A 36 9.86 0.38 -9.42
CA GLY A 36 10.25 -0.93 -9.92
C GLY A 36 9.34 -1.45 -11.05
N PRO A 37 9.46 -2.74 -11.42
CA PRO A 37 8.67 -3.36 -12.49
C PRO A 37 7.17 -3.08 -12.42
N LEU A 38 6.57 -3.12 -11.22
CA LEU A 38 5.15 -2.87 -11.00
C LEU A 38 4.69 -1.50 -11.55
N ALA A 39 5.53 -0.46 -11.43
CA ALA A 39 5.18 0.90 -11.85
C ALA A 39 5.05 1.06 -13.37
N SER A 40 5.51 0.08 -14.16
CA SER A 40 5.32 0.06 -15.62
C SER A 40 3.94 -0.43 -16.05
N ALA A 41 3.26 -1.19 -15.19
CA ALA A 41 1.99 -1.84 -15.49
C ALA A 41 0.83 -1.34 -14.62
N VAL A 42 1.12 -0.67 -13.50
CA VAL A 42 0.12 -0.22 -12.54
C VAL A 42 0.23 1.29 -12.31
N ARG A 43 -0.88 1.99 -12.50
CA ARG A 43 -1.01 3.43 -12.21
C ARG A 43 -1.35 3.72 -10.77
N ARG A 44 -2.22 2.90 -10.17
CA ARG A 44 -2.71 3.11 -8.81
C ARG A 44 -3.08 1.79 -8.15
N LEU A 45 -2.82 1.69 -6.86
CA LEU A 45 -3.31 0.60 -6.01
C LEU A 45 -4.22 1.17 -4.93
N HIS A 46 -5.20 0.37 -4.54
CA HIS A 46 -6.09 0.61 -3.41
C HIS A 46 -6.15 -0.68 -2.60
N TYR A 47 -6.11 -0.56 -1.28
CA TYR A 47 -6.28 -1.69 -0.38
C TYR A 47 -7.21 -1.34 0.78
N TRP A 48 -8.09 -2.26 1.12
CA TRP A 48 -8.79 -2.32 2.38
C TRP A 48 -8.27 -3.52 3.15
N PHE A 49 -7.68 -3.30 4.32
CA PHE A 49 -7.24 -4.37 5.22
C PHE A 49 -8.16 -4.43 6.43
N GLU A 50 -8.73 -5.60 6.68
CA GLU A 50 -9.52 -5.89 7.87
C GLU A 50 -8.60 -6.36 9.00
N ALA A 51 -8.98 -6.05 10.24
CA ALA A 51 -8.22 -6.45 11.43
C ALA A 51 -8.22 -7.98 11.68
N ASP A 52 -9.14 -8.70 11.04
CA ASP A 52 -9.30 -10.16 11.17
C ASP A 52 -8.40 -10.98 10.24
N GLY A 53 -7.55 -10.31 9.44
CA GLY A 53 -6.68 -10.99 8.48
C GLY A 53 -7.19 -10.98 7.04
N ARG A 54 -8.31 -10.33 6.71
CA ARG A 54 -8.79 -10.22 5.32
C ARG A 54 -8.29 -8.96 4.63
N PHE A 55 -8.21 -9.00 3.31
CA PHE A 55 -8.02 -7.79 2.51
C PHE A 55 -8.80 -7.82 1.20
N THR A 56 -9.04 -6.63 0.67
CA THR A 56 -9.47 -6.40 -0.72
C THR A 56 -8.55 -5.37 -1.34
N GLY A 57 -7.91 -5.73 -2.45
CA GLY A 57 -7.06 -4.86 -3.25
C GLY A 57 -7.70 -4.55 -4.61
N ALA A 58 -7.42 -3.37 -5.15
CA ALA A 58 -7.75 -3.01 -6.52
C ALA A 58 -6.55 -2.30 -7.17
N ALA A 59 -6.22 -2.70 -8.39
CA ALA A 59 -5.16 -2.12 -9.20
C ALA A 59 -5.76 -1.47 -10.44
N LEU A 60 -5.44 -0.19 -10.67
CA LEU A 60 -5.66 0.47 -11.95
C LEU A 60 -4.45 0.19 -12.85
N LEU A 61 -4.66 -0.60 -13.90
CA LEU A 61 -3.61 -0.99 -14.82
C LEU A 61 -3.33 0.08 -15.88
N GLU A 62 -2.09 0.14 -16.34
CA GLU A 62 -1.66 0.91 -17.50
C GLU A 62 -2.08 0.19 -18.80
N GLY A 63 -2.52 0.96 -19.79
CA GLY A 63 -2.83 0.44 -21.13
C GLY A 63 -4.16 0.94 -21.70
N PRO A 64 -4.41 0.75 -23.01
CA PRO A 64 -5.71 0.98 -23.62
C PRO A 64 -6.53 -0.33 -23.73
N PRO A 65 -7.73 -0.43 -23.14
CA PRO A 65 -8.35 0.53 -22.22
C PRO A 65 -7.73 0.46 -20.82
N LEU A 66 -7.92 1.52 -20.03
CA LEU A 66 -7.65 1.44 -18.60
C LEU A 66 -8.61 0.43 -17.98
N ALA A 67 -8.08 -0.44 -17.13
CA ALA A 67 -8.85 -1.49 -16.47
C ALA A 67 -8.52 -1.53 -14.98
N PHE A 68 -9.52 -1.91 -14.19
CA PHE A 68 -9.32 -2.29 -12.80
C PHE A 68 -9.26 -3.80 -12.68
N GLU A 69 -8.24 -4.30 -11.98
CA GLU A 69 -8.23 -5.66 -11.46
C GLU A 69 -8.45 -5.62 -9.96
N VAL A 70 -9.35 -6.47 -9.48
CA VAL A 70 -9.71 -6.55 -8.06
C VAL A 70 -9.35 -7.94 -7.56
N LEU A 71 -8.71 -7.99 -6.40
CA LEU A 71 -8.36 -9.25 -5.74
C LEU A 71 -8.72 -9.16 -4.26
N SER A 72 -9.20 -10.25 -3.69
CA SER A 72 -9.48 -10.35 -2.26
C SER A 72 -8.87 -11.63 -1.72
N GLY A 73 -8.43 -11.59 -0.47
CA GLY A 73 -7.74 -12.72 0.13
C GLY A 73 -7.51 -12.54 1.61
N VAL A 74 -6.57 -13.32 2.12
CA VAL A 74 -6.09 -13.23 3.50
C VAL A 74 -4.68 -12.67 3.52
N TRP A 75 -4.38 -11.83 4.51
CA TRP A 75 -3.03 -11.38 4.80
C TRP A 75 -2.51 -12.06 6.06
N SER A 76 -1.21 -12.30 6.09
CA SER A 76 -0.52 -12.88 7.24
C SER A 76 0.91 -12.38 7.31
N PHE A 77 1.64 -12.80 8.34
CA PHE A 77 3.07 -12.57 8.45
C PHE A 77 3.80 -13.90 8.50
N ASP A 78 4.92 -14.01 7.79
CA ASP A 78 5.82 -15.16 7.88
C ASP A 78 6.63 -15.16 9.20
N ALA A 79 7.48 -16.18 9.38
CA ALA A 79 8.31 -16.33 10.57
C ALA A 79 9.32 -15.17 10.75
N GLU A 80 9.69 -14.49 9.66
CA GLU A 80 10.60 -13.34 9.66
C GLU A 80 9.85 -12.00 9.89
N GLY A 81 8.52 -12.03 9.89
CA GLY A 81 7.65 -10.88 10.05
C GLY A 81 7.53 -10.04 8.77
N ARG A 82 7.60 -10.67 7.60
CA ARG A 82 7.26 -10.08 6.30
C ARG A 82 5.79 -10.35 5.98
N LEU A 83 5.15 -9.40 5.31
CA LEU A 83 3.74 -9.46 4.95
C LEU A 83 3.52 -10.38 3.75
N LEU A 84 2.55 -11.29 3.86
CA LEU A 84 2.03 -12.13 2.79
C LEU A 84 0.62 -11.66 2.43
N LEU A 85 0.32 -11.48 1.15
CA LEU A 85 -1.00 -11.08 0.63
C LEU A 85 -1.63 -12.23 -0.17
N GLY A 86 -1.96 -13.31 0.52
CA GLY A 86 -2.41 -14.58 -0.05
C GLY A 86 -1.39 -15.70 0.19
N GLU A 87 -1.81 -16.94 0.00
CA GLU A 87 -0.98 -18.13 0.27
C GLU A 87 0.18 -18.28 -0.72
N ASP A 88 -0.05 -17.91 -1.98
CA ASP A 88 0.94 -18.00 -3.07
C ASP A 88 1.69 -16.68 -3.33
N ALA A 89 1.48 -15.66 -2.49
CA ALA A 89 2.12 -14.36 -2.67
C ALA A 89 3.55 -14.37 -2.14
N GLU A 90 4.47 -13.75 -2.88
CA GLU A 90 5.83 -13.51 -2.38
C GLU A 90 5.80 -12.54 -1.16
N PRO A 91 6.59 -12.82 -0.11
CA PRO A 91 6.60 -11.99 1.09
C PRO A 91 7.20 -10.61 0.83
N ALA A 92 6.53 -9.58 1.32
CA ALA A 92 6.98 -8.19 1.26
C ALA A 92 7.45 -7.68 2.64
N GLN A 93 8.56 -6.96 2.67
CA GLN A 93 8.94 -6.20 3.86
C GLN A 93 7.92 -5.08 4.08
N LEU A 94 7.32 -5.04 5.28
CA LEU A 94 6.43 -3.98 5.73
C LEU A 94 7.20 -2.99 6.62
N GLU A 95 7.13 -1.72 6.25
CA GLU A 95 7.60 -0.60 7.05
C GLU A 95 6.50 0.44 7.17
N LYS A 96 6.54 1.24 8.23
CA LYS A 96 5.52 2.23 8.55
C LYS A 96 6.16 3.56 8.93
N ALA A 97 5.45 4.65 8.64
CA ALA A 97 5.79 5.99 9.08
C ALA A 97 4.55 6.90 9.06
N ALA A 98 4.14 7.43 10.22
CA ALA A 98 2.89 8.20 10.35
C ALA A 98 1.71 7.51 9.61
N GLU A 99 1.04 8.21 8.68
CA GLU A 99 -0.05 7.72 7.83
C GLU A 99 0.44 7.08 6.51
N LEU A 100 1.66 6.51 6.52
CA LEU A 100 2.25 5.84 5.37
C LEU A 100 2.66 4.41 5.71
N LEU A 101 2.45 3.53 4.75
CA LEU A 101 3.06 2.21 4.72
C LEU A 101 3.99 2.10 3.51
N ARG A 102 5.09 1.37 3.68
CA ARG A 102 5.96 0.97 2.59
C ARG A 102 6.01 -0.55 2.52
N LEU A 103 5.65 -1.08 1.36
CA LEU A 103 5.77 -2.49 1.01
C LEU A 103 6.93 -2.63 0.03
N THR A 104 7.92 -3.43 0.38
CA THR A 104 9.06 -3.73 -0.49
C THR A 104 9.08 -5.22 -0.78
N GLY A 105 8.83 -5.59 -2.04
CA GLY A 105 8.85 -6.97 -2.53
C GLY A 105 9.78 -7.13 -3.73
N SER A 106 9.74 -8.29 -4.38
CA SER A 106 10.50 -8.60 -5.61
C SER A 106 10.13 -7.68 -6.78
N ASP A 107 8.86 -7.31 -6.92
CA ASP A 107 8.33 -6.49 -8.02
C ASP A 107 8.50 -4.97 -7.81
N GLY A 108 9.11 -4.58 -6.68
CA GLY A 108 9.49 -3.20 -6.40
C GLY A 108 8.97 -2.69 -5.06
N VAL A 109 8.72 -1.39 -5.02
CA VAL A 109 8.35 -0.66 -3.79
C VAL A 109 7.03 0.05 -4.01
N VAL A 110 6.11 -0.13 -3.07
CA VAL A 110 4.85 0.60 -2.98
C VAL A 110 4.85 1.42 -1.71
N VAL A 111 4.64 2.73 -1.83
CA VAL A 111 4.29 3.58 -0.70
C VAL A 111 2.78 3.83 -0.75
N LEU A 112 2.11 3.41 0.31
CA LEU A 112 0.68 3.63 0.51
C LEU A 112 0.48 4.80 1.48
N GLU A 113 -0.55 5.58 1.24
CA GLU A 113 -1.05 6.61 2.16
C GLU A 113 -2.42 6.20 2.68
N ARG A 114 -2.66 6.48 3.96
CA ARG A 114 -3.95 6.20 4.58
C ARG A 114 -4.99 7.19 4.09
N GLU A 115 -6.16 6.69 3.76
CA GLU A 115 -7.30 7.52 3.37
C GLU A 115 -8.52 7.19 4.25
N GLU A 116 -9.28 8.20 4.65
CA GLU A 116 -10.56 8.00 5.33
C GLU A 116 -11.68 7.85 4.30
N LEU A 117 -12.43 6.76 4.36
CA LEU A 117 -13.66 6.62 3.60
C LEU A 117 -14.73 7.49 4.26
N ARG A 118 -15.27 8.45 3.50
CA ARG A 118 -16.35 9.36 3.94
C ARG A 118 -17.71 8.85 3.51
#